data_AF-A0A1I0CN59-F1
#
_entry.id   AF-A0A1I0CN59-F1
#
_cell.length_a   1.000
_cell.length_b   1.000
_cell.length_c   1.000
_cell.angle_alpha   90.00
_cell.angle_beta   90.00
_cell.angle_gamma   90.00
#
_symmetry.space_group_name_H-M   'P 1'
#
loop_
_entity.id
_entity.type
_entity.pdbx_description
1 polymer ?
#
loop_
_entity_poly.entity_id
_entity_poly.type
_entity_poly.pdbx_seq_one_letter_code
_entity_poly.pdbx_strand_id
1 'polypeptide(L)'
;MGEASTITEEDIKRYYDLNNQKKDIEQEMRYLKKKFHEVLDDSFGKESKGEIQRGNYKVQRQIRSSIRYDDENTIQKLEDLNLNDFIVEVRRPDTEKLESAINLGLVEEKDFSDCKKSKLTQTIVVKETYSK
;
A
#
# COMPACT_ATOMS: atom_id res chain seq x y z
N MET A 1 -38.36 9.32 17.05
CA MET A 1 -38.18 9.55 15.59
C MET A 1 -36.75 10.00 15.41
N GLY A 2 -35.89 9.15 14.87
CA GLY A 2 -34.50 9.52 14.59
C GLY A 2 -34.47 10.46 13.40
N GLU A 3 -33.79 11.60 13.53
CA GLU A 3 -33.53 12.49 12.40
C GLU A 3 -32.77 11.70 11.33
N ALA A 4 -33.36 11.57 10.14
CA ALA A 4 -32.68 10.98 9.01
C ALA A 4 -31.54 11.92 8.60
N SER A 5 -30.30 11.53 8.85
CA SER A 5 -29.13 12.27 8.38
C SER A 5 -29.10 12.21 6.85
N THR A 6 -29.55 13.28 6.20
CA THR A 6 -29.48 13.43 4.74
C THR A 6 -28.16 14.06 4.35
N ILE A 7 -27.49 13.52 3.33
CA ILE A 7 -26.31 14.14 2.73
C ILE A 7 -26.77 15.34 1.90
N THR A 8 -26.23 16.52 2.19
CA THR A 8 -26.53 17.76 1.46
C THR A 8 -25.54 17.98 0.31
N GLU A 9 -25.90 18.87 -0.63
CA GLU A 9 -24.96 19.31 -1.66
C GLU A 9 -23.76 20.01 -1.04
N GLU A 10 -23.96 20.80 0.02
CA GLU A 10 -22.87 21.44 0.75
C GLU A 10 -21.88 20.42 1.34
N ASP A 11 -22.37 19.29 1.88
CA ASP A 11 -21.52 18.21 2.39
C ASP A 11 -20.63 17.62 1.30
N ILE A 12 -21.21 17.32 0.13
CA ILE A 12 -20.51 16.72 -1.01
C ILE A 12 -19.46 17.71 -1.56
N LYS A 13 -19.86 18.97 -1.74
CA LYS A 13 -18.97 20.03 -2.22
C LYS A 13 -17.81 20.25 -1.25
N ARG A 14 -18.10 20.35 0.06
CA ARG A 14 -17.07 20.53 1.08
C ARG A 14 -16.09 19.36 1.08
N TYR A 15 -16.57 18.13 0.95
CA TYR A 15 -15.71 16.96 0.84
C TYR A 15 -14.81 17.02 -0.40
N TYR A 16 -15.36 17.40 -1.55
CA TYR A 16 -14.61 17.56 -2.79
C TYR A 16 -13.48 18.61 -2.66
N ASP A 17 -13.80 19.77 -2.12
CA ASP A 17 -12.83 20.86 -1.90
C ASP A 17 -11.72 20.43 -0.94
N LEU A 18 -12.07 19.76 0.17
CA LEU A 18 -11.10 19.23 1.13
C LEU A 18 -10.20 18.16 0.48
N ASN A 19 -10.73 17.32 -0.40
CA ASN A 19 -9.95 16.31 -1.10
C ASN A 19 -8.94 16.95 -2.08
N ASN A 20 -9.31 18.05 -2.72
CA ASN A 20 -8.39 18.81 -3.56
C ASN A 20 -7.32 19.53 -2.73
N GLN A 21 -7.70 20.22 -1.64
CA GLN A 21 -6.75 20.84 -0.72
C GLN A 21 -5.77 19.81 -0.13
N LYS A 22 -6.25 18.61 0.21
CA LYS A 22 -5.40 17.52 0.67
C LYS A 22 -4.33 17.16 -0.36
N LYS A 23 -4.67 17.09 -1.65
CA LYS A 23 -3.70 16.81 -2.72
C LYS A 23 -2.62 17.89 -2.78
N ASP A 24 -3.00 19.16 -2.65
CA ASP A 24 -2.08 20.29 -2.69
C ASP A 24 -1.13 20.26 -1.48
N ILE A 25 -1.67 20.04 -0.28
CA ILE A 25 -0.88 19.87 0.95
C ILE A 25 0.08 18.68 0.81
N GLU A 26 -0.38 17.54 0.28
CA GLU A 26 0.48 16.39 0.04
C GLU A 26 1.59 16.68 -0.98
N GLN A 27 1.33 17.48 -2.01
CA GLN A 27 2.34 17.92 -2.97
C GLN A 27 3.40 18.81 -2.30
N GLU A 28 2.98 19.79 -1.50
CA GLU A 28 3.89 20.67 -0.76
C GLU A 28 4.75 19.87 0.24
N MET A 29 4.13 18.94 0.98
CA MET A 29 4.85 18.05 1.89
C MET A 29 5.87 17.17 1.15
N ARG A 30 5.54 16.66 -0.05
CA ARG A 30 6.48 15.90 -0.89
C ARG A 30 7.66 16.76 -1.32
N TYR A 31 7.40 18.01 -1.73
CA TYR A 31 8.46 18.95 -2.11
C TYR A 31 9.40 19.25 -0.93
N LEU A 32 8.86 19.58 0.25
CA LEU A 32 9.65 19.83 1.46
C LEU A 32 10.46 18.60 1.88
N LYS A 33 9.86 17.41 1.82
CA LYS A 33 10.55 16.16 2.11
C LYS A 33 11.74 15.95 1.19
N LYS A 34 11.59 16.21 -0.12
CA LYS A 34 12.70 16.12 -1.08
C LYS A 34 13.83 17.10 -0.72
N LYS A 35 13.49 18.36 -0.44
CA LYS A 35 14.45 19.38 0.00
C LYS A 35 15.19 18.96 1.28
N PHE A 36 14.50 18.36 2.25
CA PHE A 36 15.13 17.86 3.47
C PHE A 36 16.10 16.71 3.19
N HIS A 37 15.75 15.80 2.27
CA HIS A 37 16.66 14.75 1.84
C HIS A 37 17.93 15.32 1.20
N GLU A 38 17.80 16.26 0.26
CA GLU A 38 18.94 16.90 -0.40
C GLU A 38 19.88 17.58 0.60
N VAL A 39 19.34 18.40 1.51
CA VAL A 39 20.15 19.08 2.53
C VAL A 39 20.86 18.09 3.46
N LEU A 40 20.18 17.02 3.86
CA LEU A 40 20.78 15.99 4.73
C LEU A 40 21.81 15.14 3.97
N ASP A 41 21.60 14.88 2.67
CA ASP A 41 22.58 14.20 1.82
C ASP A 41 23.87 15.02 1.70
N ASP A 42 23.75 16.32 1.46
CA ASP A 42 24.89 17.23 1.33
C ASP A 42 25.64 17.42 2.66
N SER A 43 24.91 17.41 3.78
CA SER A 43 25.49 17.70 5.11
C SER A 43 26.05 16.47 5.82
N PHE A 44 25.41 15.31 5.67
CA PHE A 44 25.73 14.10 6.45
C PHE A 44 26.05 12.89 5.57
N GLY A 45 25.73 12.92 4.27
CA GLY A 45 25.86 11.78 3.37
C GLY A 45 24.58 10.94 3.27
N LYS A 46 24.44 10.22 2.13
CA LYS A 46 23.22 9.47 1.77
C LYS A 46 22.86 8.35 2.74
N GLU A 47 23.85 7.67 3.28
CA GLU A 47 23.68 6.46 4.11
C GLU A 47 23.84 6.73 5.61
N SER A 48 23.91 8.00 6.00
CA SER A 48 24.16 8.39 7.38
C SER A 48 22.93 9.01 8.02
N LYS A 49 22.74 8.72 9.32
CA LYS A 49 21.73 9.40 10.12
C LYS A 49 22.15 10.88 10.22
N GLY A 50 21.29 11.77 9.77
CA GLY A 50 21.49 13.21 9.84
C GLY A 50 20.34 13.87 10.59
N GLU A 51 20.65 14.92 11.34
CA GLU A 51 19.70 15.67 12.14
C GLU A 51 19.97 17.17 12.05
N ILE A 52 18.92 17.94 11.81
CA ILE A 52 18.97 19.41 11.75
C ILE A 52 17.84 19.97 12.60
N GLN A 53 18.17 20.79 13.59
CA GLN A 53 17.22 21.54 14.39
C GLN A 53 17.20 23.02 13.98
N ARG A 54 16.00 23.59 13.88
CA ARG A 54 15.76 25.02 13.65
C ARG A 54 14.59 25.47 14.53
N GLY A 55 14.89 26.30 15.54
CA GLY A 55 13.91 26.69 16.56
C GLY A 55 13.33 25.48 17.27
N ASN A 56 11.99 25.40 17.30
CA ASN A 56 11.25 24.33 17.97
C ASN A 56 11.05 23.07 17.10
N TYR A 57 11.59 23.05 15.88
CA TYR A 57 11.39 21.95 14.93
C TYR A 57 12.70 21.25 14.59
N LYS A 58 12.61 19.95 14.37
CA LYS A 58 13.75 19.09 14.06
C LYS A 58 13.44 18.15 12.93
N VAL A 59 14.33 18.08 11.94
CA VAL A 59 14.31 17.10 10.86
C VAL A 59 15.36 16.05 11.18
N GLN A 60 14.95 14.78 11.22
CA GLN A 60 15.85 13.66 11.50
C GLN A 60 15.64 12.55 10.46
N ARG A 61 16.73 12.08 9.84
CA ARG A 61 16.70 10.93 8.93
C ARG A 61 16.66 9.63 9.71
N GLN A 62 15.64 8.82 9.46
CA GLN A 62 15.61 7.43 9.88
C GLN A 62 16.08 6.53 8.75
N ILE A 63 17.07 5.69 9.03
CA ILE A 63 17.60 4.69 8.10
C ILE A 63 17.20 3.31 8.63
N ARG A 64 16.60 2.49 7.77
CA ARG A 64 16.34 1.07 8.00
C ARG A 64 16.95 0.30 6.84
N SER A 65 17.84 -0.63 7.14
CA SER A 65 18.38 -1.57 6.17
C SER A 65 17.50 -2.82 6.13
N SER A 66 17.07 -3.22 4.94
CA SER A 66 16.47 -4.55 4.71
C SER A 66 17.37 -5.31 3.77
N ILE A 67 17.85 -6.47 4.19
CA ILE A 67 18.52 -7.41 3.29
C ILE A 67 17.42 -8.16 2.55
N ARG A 68 17.47 -8.11 1.22
CA ARG A 68 16.65 -8.96 0.36
C ARG A 68 17.60 -9.87 -0.40
N TYR A 69 17.28 -11.15 -0.39
CA TYR A 69 17.92 -12.13 -1.24
C TYR A 69 17.15 -12.18 -2.55
N ASP A 70 17.86 -12.47 -3.64
CA ASP A 70 17.22 -12.80 -4.89
C ASP A 70 16.76 -14.25 -4.81
N ASP A 71 15.44 -14.48 -4.84
CA ASP A 71 14.88 -15.79 -4.53
C ASP A 71 15.40 -16.86 -5.50
N GLU A 72 15.46 -16.58 -6.81
CA GLU A 72 15.90 -17.56 -7.82
C GLU A 72 17.38 -17.95 -7.64
N ASN A 73 18.28 -16.96 -7.59
CA ASN A 73 19.72 -17.24 -7.42
C ASN A 73 20.02 -17.84 -6.05
N THR A 74 19.26 -17.46 -5.01
CA THR A 74 19.47 -17.97 -3.66
C THR A 74 18.96 -19.41 -3.53
N ILE A 75 17.79 -19.73 -4.10
CA ILE A 75 17.28 -21.11 -4.17
C ILE A 75 18.27 -22.00 -4.92
N GLN A 76 18.72 -21.59 -6.11
CA GLN A 76 19.69 -22.36 -6.89
C GLN A 76 20.97 -22.63 -6.08
N LYS A 77 21.46 -21.63 -5.36
CA LYS A 77 22.67 -21.77 -4.54
C LYS A 77 22.45 -22.63 -3.29
N LEU A 78 21.25 -22.60 -2.71
CA LEU A 78 20.88 -23.50 -1.61
C LEU A 78 20.80 -24.95 -2.11
N GLU A 79 20.23 -25.18 -3.29
CA GLU A 79 20.18 -26.50 -3.94
C GLU A 79 21.59 -27.03 -4.25
N ASP A 80 22.46 -26.20 -4.85
CA ASP A 80 23.86 -26.56 -5.17
C ASP A 80 24.65 -26.95 -3.90
N LEU A 81 24.32 -26.34 -2.76
CA LEU A 81 24.95 -26.61 -1.47
C LEU A 81 24.23 -27.72 -0.66
N ASN A 82 23.21 -28.37 -1.23
CA ASN A 82 22.34 -29.34 -0.57
C ASN A 82 21.69 -28.81 0.73
N LEU A 83 21.46 -27.51 0.82
CA LEU A 83 20.85 -26.80 1.95
C LEU A 83 19.31 -26.72 1.79
N ASN A 84 18.68 -27.87 1.52
CA ASN A 84 17.25 -27.95 1.22
C ASN A 84 16.35 -27.57 2.40
N ASP A 85 16.83 -27.68 3.64
CA ASP A 85 16.09 -27.26 4.85
C ASP A 85 15.79 -25.75 4.89
N PHE A 86 16.50 -24.94 4.09
CA PHE A 86 16.29 -23.50 3.98
C PHE A 86 15.37 -23.11 2.82
N ILE A 87 14.90 -24.07 2.03
CA ILE A 87 13.95 -23.88 0.93
C ILE A 87 12.55 -24.19 1.46
N VAL A 88 11.65 -23.20 1.38
CA VAL A 88 10.27 -23.36 1.85
C VAL A 88 9.37 -23.75 0.68
N GLU A 89 8.89 -24.99 0.67
CA GLU A 89 7.85 -25.42 -0.27
C GLU A 89 6.46 -24.94 0.18
N VAL A 90 5.88 -23.99 -0.56
CA VAL A 90 4.58 -23.41 -0.20
C VAL A 90 3.45 -24.12 -0.94
N ARG A 91 2.66 -24.94 -0.22
CA ARG A 91 1.39 -25.49 -0.71
C ARG A 91 0.28 -24.44 -0.62
N ARG A 92 -0.02 -23.79 -1.75
CA ARG A 92 -1.10 -22.79 -1.86
C ARG A 92 -2.20 -23.28 -2.81
N PRO A 93 -3.48 -23.01 -2.51
CA PRO A 93 -4.56 -23.29 -3.45
C PRO A 93 -4.39 -22.43 -4.70
N ASP A 94 -4.57 -23.04 -5.86
CA ASP A 94 -4.62 -22.36 -7.16
C ASP A 94 -6.04 -21.81 -7.34
N THR A 95 -6.28 -20.62 -6.77
CA THR A 95 -7.62 -20.02 -6.75
C THR A 95 -8.11 -19.66 -8.15
N GLU A 96 -7.21 -19.32 -9.08
CA GLU A 96 -7.58 -19.01 -10.47
C GLU A 96 -8.10 -20.27 -11.20
N LYS A 97 -7.42 -21.41 -11.04
CA LYS A 97 -7.92 -22.68 -11.58
C LYS A 97 -9.19 -23.14 -10.90
N LEU A 98 -9.29 -22.97 -9.58
CA LEU A 98 -10.48 -23.34 -8.82
C LEU A 98 -11.71 -22.54 -9.29
N GLU A 99 -11.61 -21.22 -9.40
CA GLU A 99 -12.71 -20.38 -9.89
C GLU A 99 -13.06 -20.70 -11.35
N SER A 100 -12.06 -20.99 -12.18
CA SER A 100 -12.29 -21.44 -13.57
C SER A 100 -13.07 -22.77 -13.61
N ALA A 101 -12.70 -23.74 -12.76
CA ALA A 101 -13.37 -25.02 -12.68
C ALA A 101 -14.82 -24.89 -12.16
N ILE A 102 -15.07 -24.00 -11.20
CA ILE A 102 -16.42 -23.68 -10.71
C ILE A 102 -17.26 -23.05 -11.82
N ASN A 103 -16.72 -22.05 -12.53
CA ASN A 103 -17.43 -21.37 -13.63
C ASN A 103 -17.74 -22.31 -14.80
N LEU A 104 -16.88 -23.29 -15.06
CA LEU A 104 -17.07 -24.31 -16.09
C LEU A 104 -17.99 -25.46 -15.63
N GLY A 105 -18.46 -25.44 -14.38
CA GLY A 105 -19.32 -26.50 -13.82
C GLY A 105 -18.60 -27.83 -13.57
N LEU A 106 -17.26 -27.84 -13.57
CA LEU A 106 -16.45 -29.02 -13.25
C LEU A 106 -16.43 -29.31 -11.74
N VAL A 107 -16.74 -28.30 -10.94
CA VAL A 107 -16.74 -28.34 -9.47
C VAL A 107 -17.94 -27.53 -8.97
N GLU A 108 -18.65 -28.01 -7.96
CA GLU A 108 -19.78 -27.26 -7.39
C GLU A 108 -19.28 -26.13 -6.48
N GLU A 109 -19.81 -24.92 -6.67
CA GLU A 109 -19.48 -23.78 -5.81
C GLU A 109 -19.82 -24.04 -4.33
N LYS A 110 -20.87 -24.83 -4.07
CA LYS A 110 -21.33 -25.17 -2.72
C LYS A 110 -20.26 -25.89 -1.91
N ASP A 111 -19.46 -26.72 -2.55
CA ASP A 111 -18.40 -27.52 -1.91
C ASP A 111 -17.24 -26.67 -1.38
N PHE A 112 -17.15 -25.40 -1.80
CA PHE A 112 -16.08 -24.47 -1.40
C PHE A 112 -16.61 -23.21 -0.72
N SER A 113 -17.91 -23.19 -0.42
CA SER A 113 -18.59 -22.01 0.15
C SER A 113 -18.07 -21.62 1.54
N ASP A 114 -17.68 -22.60 2.35
CA ASP A 114 -17.04 -22.46 3.66
C ASP A 114 -15.57 -22.00 3.59
N CYS A 115 -14.93 -22.16 2.43
CA CYS A 115 -13.57 -21.72 2.16
C CYS A 115 -13.50 -20.26 1.66
N LYS A 116 -14.61 -19.68 1.16
CA LYS A 116 -14.65 -18.32 0.63
C LYS A 116 -14.76 -17.28 1.75
N LYS A 117 -13.71 -16.47 1.94
CA LYS A 117 -13.77 -15.27 2.78
C LYS A 117 -13.98 -14.04 1.91
N SER A 118 -15.23 -13.56 1.83
CA SER A 118 -15.52 -12.31 1.13
C SER A 118 -15.25 -11.12 2.06
N LYS A 119 -14.39 -10.19 1.61
CA LYS A 119 -14.19 -8.90 2.28
C LYS A 119 -14.87 -7.83 1.44
N LEU A 120 -16.04 -7.36 1.87
CA LEU A 120 -16.65 -6.17 1.31
C LEU A 120 -15.88 -4.94 1.81
N THR A 121 -15.29 -4.18 0.89
CA THR A 121 -14.66 -2.90 1.21
C THR A 121 -15.47 -1.79 0.55
N GLN A 122 -16.06 -0.93 1.35
CA GLN A 122 -16.79 0.24 0.86
C GLN A 122 -15.82 1.42 0.73
N THR A 123 -15.86 2.11 -0.40
CA THR A 123 -15.04 3.31 -0.67
C THR A 123 -15.94 4.43 -1.13
N ILE A 124 -15.65 5.64 -0.69
CA ILE A 124 -16.37 6.86 -1.08
C ILE A 124 -15.54 7.57 -2.15
N VAL A 125 -16.19 7.92 -3.26
CA VAL A 125 -15.59 8.68 -4.35
C VAL A 125 -16.54 9.82 -4.71
N VAL A 126 -16.04 11.07 -4.63
CA VAL A 126 -16.77 12.26 -5.05
C VAL A 126 -16.12 12.82 -6.31
N LYS A 127 -16.91 13.04 -7.36
CA LYS A 127 -16.50 13.58 -8.66
C LYS A 127 -17.49 14.65 -9.10
N GLU A 128 -17.01 15.64 -9.85
CA GLU A 128 -17.88 16.56 -10.59
C GLU A 128 -18.63 15.79 -11.69
N THR A 129 -19.93 16.04 -11.83
CA THR A 129 -20.78 15.41 -12.85
C THR A 129 -20.95 16.28 -14.09
N TYR A 130 -20.53 17.55 -14.05
CA TYR A 130 -20.59 18.49 -15.15
C TYR A 130 -19.28 19.28 -15.26
N SER A 131 -18.25 18.69 -15.86
CA SER A 131 -17.13 19.46 -16.41
C SER A 131 -17.54 19.90 -17.82
N LYS A 132 -17.64 21.21 -18.04
CA LYS A 132 -17.73 21.81 -19.37
C LYS A 132 -16.34 22.11 -19.90
#